data_AF-A0A2D7AT49-F1
#
_entry.id   AF-A0A2D7AT49-F1
#
_cell.length_a   1.000
_cell.length_b   1.000
_cell.length_c   1.000
_cell.angle_alpha   90.00
_cell.angle_beta   90.00
_cell.angle_gamma   90.00
#
_symmetry.space_group_name_H-M   'P 1'
#
loop_
_entity.id
_entity.type
_entity.pdbx_description
1 polymer ?
#
loop_
_entity_poly.entity_id
_entity_poly.type
_entity_poly.pdbx_seq_one_letter_code
_entity_poly.pdbx_strand_id
1 'polypeptide(L)'
;MAMPRRAMKDLGFQACCLRCDAQDVSGSQRCRSCISHHKKVRDIIAKSSPSDELFQLAKDLLAMAASPNRYDHDEAHGPALREQQRLANSLAEAKPLPTEEDINQLFATQAKREKTSVVQTVGNQNPWRDELPPEEVLEYMSEALEVEDIEYGARTIPSRPIAAVDRSDRLGEDREMVDKIEAGRAASDAPEPLKEVVEAATIAQRERDRAEWEGAQSEVSELLDDDLDL
;
A
#
# COMPACT_ATOMS: atom_id res chain seq x y z
N MET A 1 18.14 19.52 20.92
CA MET A 1 17.53 18.27 21.43
C MET A 1 18.48 17.10 21.18
N ALA A 2 18.56 16.15 22.12
CA ALA A 2 19.45 14.99 22.02
C ALA A 2 18.70 13.76 21.51
N MET A 3 19.40 12.87 20.80
CA MET A 3 18.85 11.59 20.35
C MET A 3 18.30 10.77 21.53
N PRO A 4 17.16 10.08 21.37
CA PRO A 4 16.64 9.20 22.41
C PRO A 4 17.65 8.13 22.79
N ARG A 5 17.84 7.92 24.10
CA ARG A 5 18.71 6.86 24.60
C ARG A 5 18.19 5.50 24.16
N ARG A 6 19.09 4.60 23.74
CA ARG A 6 18.75 3.22 23.36
C ARG A 6 17.88 2.51 24.40
N ALA A 7 18.23 2.62 25.69
CA ALA A 7 17.44 2.05 26.78
C ALA A 7 15.99 2.56 26.81
N MET A 8 15.75 3.84 26.52
CA MET A 8 14.40 4.41 26.48
C MET A 8 13.64 3.99 25.21
N LYS A 9 14.34 3.83 24.09
CA LYS A 9 13.78 3.28 22.85
C LYS A 9 13.35 1.83 23.02
N ASP A 10 14.19 0.99 23.63
CA ASP A 10 13.88 -0.42 23.92
C ASP A 10 12.75 -0.58 24.94
N LEU A 11 12.54 0.43 25.79
CA LEU A 11 11.42 0.51 26.71
C LEU A 11 10.11 1.05 26.10
N GLY A 12 10.14 1.57 24.86
CA GLY A 12 8.98 2.21 24.22
C GLY A 12 8.69 3.64 24.72
N PHE A 13 9.60 4.24 25.48
CA PHE A 13 9.44 5.56 26.09
C PHE A 13 10.34 6.62 25.44
N GLN A 14 10.69 6.47 24.16
CA GLN A 14 11.50 7.46 23.44
C GLN A 14 10.94 8.88 23.52
N ALA A 15 9.61 9.03 23.59
CA ALA A 15 8.90 10.29 23.71
C ALA A 15 9.40 11.17 24.88
N CYS A 16 9.72 10.53 26.01
CA CYS A 16 10.20 11.23 27.20
C CYS A 16 11.55 11.91 26.91
N CYS A 17 12.44 11.24 26.16
CA CYS A 17 13.71 11.84 25.75
C CYS A 17 13.51 13.04 24.83
N LEU A 18 12.54 12.97 23.90
CA LEU A 18 12.24 14.04 22.94
C LEU A 18 11.79 15.34 23.62
N ARG A 19 11.18 15.26 24.82
CA ARG A 19 10.62 16.41 25.55
C ARG A 19 11.51 16.93 26.67
N CYS A 20 12.58 16.21 26.99
CA CYS A 20 13.38 16.46 28.20
C CYS A 20 14.51 17.49 27.95
N ASP A 21 14.86 17.76 26.69
CA ASP A 21 15.94 18.65 26.24
C ASP A 21 17.32 18.42 26.88
N ALA A 22 17.50 17.32 27.61
CA ALA A 22 18.77 16.96 28.23
C ALA A 22 19.82 16.65 27.16
N GLN A 23 21.04 17.14 27.35
CA GLN A 23 22.17 16.85 26.46
C GLN A 23 22.49 15.34 26.42
N ASP A 24 23.06 14.88 25.31
CA ASP A 24 23.42 13.47 25.08
C ASP A 24 24.69 13.02 25.83
N VAL A 25 24.90 13.48 27.07
CA VAL A 25 26.08 13.11 27.88
C VAL A 25 25.88 11.76 28.54
N SER A 26 26.72 10.78 28.22
CA SER A 26 26.63 9.44 28.81
C SER A 26 26.73 9.49 30.34
N GLY A 27 25.87 8.75 31.03
CA GLY A 27 25.90 8.69 32.49
C GLY A 27 25.34 9.90 33.24
N SER A 28 24.60 10.80 32.57
CA SER A 28 23.93 11.90 33.28
C SER A 28 22.96 11.37 34.36
N GLN A 29 23.01 11.97 35.56
CA GLN A 29 22.21 11.50 36.70
C GLN A 29 20.70 11.61 36.43
N ARG A 30 20.28 12.65 35.68
CA ARG A 30 18.90 12.86 35.24
C ARG A 30 18.42 11.76 34.30
N CYS A 31 19.21 11.38 33.27
CA CYS A 31 18.80 10.30 32.39
C CYS A 31 18.73 8.95 33.14
N ARG A 32 19.64 8.70 34.09
CA ARG A 32 19.61 7.48 34.94
C ARG A 32 18.34 7.39 35.79
N SER A 33 17.87 8.49 36.37
CA SER A 33 16.64 8.49 37.17
C SER A 33 15.41 8.25 36.29
N CYS A 34 15.32 8.90 35.12
CA CYS A 34 14.25 8.65 34.15
C CYS A 34 14.20 7.19 33.71
N ILE A 35 15.33 6.63 33.26
CA ILE A 35 15.40 5.23 32.81
C ILE A 35 15.00 4.27 33.94
N SER A 36 15.51 4.50 35.14
CA SER A 36 15.16 3.68 36.32
C SER A 36 13.68 3.73 36.66
N HIS A 37 13.06 4.92 36.55
CA HIS A 37 11.63 5.09 36.80
C HIS A 37 10.78 4.37 35.75
N HIS A 38 11.05 4.59 34.46
CA HIS A 38 10.30 3.95 33.37
C HIS A 38 10.45 2.43 33.37
N LYS A 39 11.62 1.91 33.74
CA LYS A 39 11.82 0.47 33.93
C LYS A 39 10.89 -0.09 35.02
N LYS A 40 10.82 0.57 36.18
CA LYS A 40 9.90 0.16 37.27
C LYS A 40 8.45 0.20 36.84
N VAL A 41 8.01 1.26 36.15
CA VAL A 41 6.64 1.38 35.65
C VAL A 41 6.31 0.25 34.67
N ARG A 42 7.22 -0.04 33.72
CA ARG A 42 7.05 -1.17 32.79
C ARG A 42 6.95 -2.51 33.52
N ASP A 43 7.79 -2.74 34.52
CA ASP A 43 7.77 -3.98 35.31
C ASP A 43 6.46 -4.15 36.09
N ILE A 44 5.88 -3.05 36.60
CA ILE A 44 4.57 -3.07 37.28
C ILE A 44 3.46 -3.41 36.28
N ILE A 45 3.43 -2.75 35.11
CA ILE A 45 2.42 -3.00 34.07
C ILE A 45 2.53 -4.42 33.51
N ALA A 46 3.74 -4.96 33.39
CA ALA A 46 3.93 -6.32 32.88
C ALA A 46 3.44 -7.41 33.86
N LYS A 47 3.51 -7.15 35.17
CA LYS A 47 3.08 -8.09 36.22
C LYS A 47 1.61 -7.97 36.59
N SER A 48 0.89 -7.00 36.03
CA SER A 48 -0.49 -6.74 36.40
C SER A 48 -1.47 -7.71 35.74
N SER A 49 -2.58 -7.96 36.44
CA SER A 49 -3.67 -8.81 35.94
C SER A 49 -4.25 -8.25 34.64
N PRO A 50 -4.56 -9.10 33.63
CA PRO A 50 -5.31 -8.69 32.45
C PRO A 50 -6.75 -8.22 32.74
N SER A 51 -7.30 -8.54 33.91
CA SER A 51 -8.68 -8.18 34.27
C SER A 51 -8.84 -6.76 34.79
N ASP A 52 -7.75 -6.04 35.05
CA ASP A 52 -7.79 -4.70 35.62
C ASP A 52 -7.80 -3.65 34.50
N GLU A 53 -8.90 -2.90 34.41
CA GLU A 53 -9.14 -1.88 33.39
C GLU A 53 -8.06 -0.78 33.38
N LEU A 54 -7.57 -0.38 34.56
CA LEU A 54 -6.51 0.64 34.65
C LEU A 54 -5.21 0.15 34.01
N PHE A 55 -4.89 -1.12 34.23
CA PHE A 55 -3.69 -1.72 33.65
C PHE A 55 -3.85 -2.06 32.17
N GLN A 56 -5.07 -2.32 31.70
CA GLN A 56 -5.35 -2.42 30.26
C GLN A 56 -5.11 -1.08 29.57
N LEU A 57 -5.69 0.00 30.11
CA LEU A 57 -5.41 1.36 29.61
C LEU A 57 -3.92 1.67 29.62
N ALA A 58 -3.20 1.31 30.68
CA ALA A 58 -1.75 1.52 30.76
C ALA A 58 -0.97 0.73 29.68
N LYS A 59 -1.41 -0.50 29.35
CA LYS A 59 -0.82 -1.31 28.27
C LYS A 59 -1.09 -0.69 26.90
N ASP A 60 -2.30 -0.18 26.69
CA ASP A 60 -2.68 0.49 25.43
C ASP A 60 -1.86 1.77 25.22
N LEU A 61 -1.76 2.62 26.26
CA LEU A 61 -0.92 3.82 26.23
C LEU A 61 0.56 3.49 25.96
N LEU A 62 1.06 2.38 26.51
CA LEU A 62 2.42 1.92 26.25
C LEU A 62 2.61 1.48 24.79
N ALA A 63 1.64 0.76 24.22
CA ALA A 63 1.65 0.34 22.83
C ALA A 63 1.63 1.54 21.88
N MET A 64 0.78 2.54 22.16
CA MET A 64 0.72 3.80 21.42
C MET A 64 2.04 4.56 21.47
N ALA A 65 2.64 4.72 22.65
CA ALA A 65 3.91 5.43 22.81
C ALA A 65 5.09 4.73 22.10
N ALA A 66 5.08 3.40 22.09
CA ALA A 66 6.12 2.58 21.46
C ALA A 66 6.05 2.62 19.93
N SER A 67 4.84 2.60 19.35
CA SER A 67 4.61 2.65 17.90
C SER A 67 3.60 3.73 17.49
N PRO A 68 3.93 5.03 17.62
CA PRO A 68 2.97 6.12 17.40
C PRO A 68 2.36 6.16 15.99
N ASN A 69 3.11 5.69 14.99
CA ASN A 69 2.70 5.62 13.59
C ASN A 69 1.53 4.66 13.35
N ARG A 70 1.24 3.74 14.28
CA ARG A 70 0.11 2.81 14.17
C ARG A 70 -1.18 3.38 14.73
N TYR A 71 -1.12 4.50 15.44
CA TYR A 71 -2.25 5.10 16.17
C TYR A 71 -2.35 6.60 15.89
N ASP A 72 -1.73 7.06 14.80
CA ASP A 72 -1.73 8.45 14.38
C ASP A 72 -3.12 8.96 13.96
N HIS A 73 -4.05 8.06 13.65
CA HIS A 73 -5.44 8.32 13.31
C HIS A 73 -6.38 8.37 14.52
N ASP A 74 -5.90 8.04 15.72
CA ASP A 74 -6.70 8.11 16.94
C ASP A 74 -7.19 9.55 17.20
N GLU A 75 -8.48 9.74 17.47
CA GLU A 75 -9.07 11.08 17.61
C GLU A 75 -8.51 11.84 18.82
N ALA A 76 -8.24 11.14 19.93
CA ALA A 76 -7.81 11.76 21.17
C ALA A 76 -6.28 11.89 21.27
N HIS A 77 -5.55 10.84 20.93
CA HIS A 77 -4.11 10.73 21.10
C HIS A 77 -3.34 11.01 19.80
N GLY A 78 -3.97 10.87 18.64
CA GLY A 78 -3.34 11.02 17.32
C GLY A 78 -2.55 12.33 17.16
N PRO A 79 -3.09 13.51 17.53
CA PRO A 79 -2.34 14.76 17.46
C PRO A 79 -1.01 14.72 18.25
N ALA A 80 -1.02 14.16 19.46
CA ALA A 80 0.17 14.06 20.30
C ALA A 80 1.17 13.02 19.75
N LEU A 81 0.68 11.93 19.18
CA LEU A 81 1.49 10.88 18.56
C LEU A 81 2.13 11.33 17.24
N ARG A 82 1.44 12.15 16.44
CA ARG A 82 2.02 12.81 15.25
C ARG A 82 3.13 13.77 15.64
N GLU A 83 2.92 14.59 16.67
CA GLU A 83 3.96 15.51 17.15
C GLU A 83 5.19 14.75 17.69
N GLN A 84 4.97 13.63 18.40
CA GLN A 84 6.06 12.77 18.83
C GLN A 84 6.88 12.24 17.62
N GLN A 85 6.22 11.84 16.54
CA GLN A 85 6.91 11.40 15.32
C GLN A 85 7.67 12.54 14.65
N ARG A 86 7.07 13.73 14.57
CA ARG A 86 7.71 14.93 14.02
C ARG A 86 9.00 15.25 14.78
N LEU A 87 8.96 15.25 16.12
CA LEU A 87 10.13 15.47 16.97
C LEU A 87 11.18 14.38 16.78
N ALA A 88 10.77 13.11 16.72
CA ALA A 88 11.70 12.01 16.47
C ALA A 88 12.42 12.16 15.11
N ASN A 89 11.67 12.53 14.07
CA ASN A 89 12.22 12.76 12.73
C ASN A 89 13.14 13.98 12.68
N SER A 90 12.88 15.03 13.47
CA SER A 90 13.77 16.20 13.54
C SER A 90 15.15 15.90 14.13
N LEU A 91 15.29 14.78 14.84
CA LEU A 91 16.55 14.33 15.45
C LEU A 91 17.23 13.23 14.67
N ALA A 92 16.50 12.56 13.78
CA ALA A 92 17.11 11.60 12.87
C ALA A 92 18.04 12.38 11.94
N GLU A 93 19.31 11.98 11.89
CA GLU A 93 20.21 12.45 10.85
C GLU A 93 19.58 12.12 9.49
N ALA A 94 19.53 13.11 8.60
CA ALA A 94 19.05 12.91 7.25
C ALA A 94 19.91 11.83 6.61
N LYS A 95 19.33 10.63 6.43
CA LYS A 95 20.03 9.57 5.71
C LYS A 95 20.30 10.11 4.30
N PRO A 96 21.55 10.07 3.80
CA PRO A 96 21.83 10.50 2.45
C PRO A 96 20.94 9.69 1.50
N LEU A 97 20.39 10.38 0.49
CA LEU A 97 19.66 9.71 -0.58
C LEU A 97 20.59 8.65 -1.19
N PRO A 98 20.08 7.44 -1.49
CA PRO A 98 20.87 6.41 -2.14
C PRO A 98 21.46 6.95 -3.43
N THR A 99 22.73 6.67 -3.68
CA THR A 99 23.34 6.99 -4.97
C THR A 99 22.86 6.01 -6.03
N GLU A 100 23.02 6.36 -7.31
CA GLU A 100 22.74 5.45 -8.42
C GLU A 100 23.54 4.14 -8.29
N GLU A 101 24.78 4.23 -7.80
CA GLU A 101 25.63 3.07 -7.59
C GLU A 101 25.11 2.16 -6.47
N ASP A 102 24.61 2.72 -5.37
CA ASP A 102 23.95 1.95 -4.30
C ASP A 102 22.74 1.18 -4.84
N ILE A 103 21.95 1.83 -5.70
CA ILE A 103 20.77 1.24 -6.33
C ILE A 103 21.18 0.10 -7.26
N ASN A 104 22.18 0.32 -8.11
CA ASN A 104 22.71 -0.69 -9.04
C ASN A 104 23.28 -1.90 -8.30
N GLN A 105 24.01 -1.69 -7.19
CA GLN A 105 24.49 -2.78 -6.34
C GLN A 105 23.34 -3.57 -5.70
N LEU A 106 22.26 -2.89 -5.30
CA LEU A 106 21.08 -3.52 -4.74
C LEU A 106 20.36 -4.39 -5.78
N PHE A 107 20.24 -3.92 -7.02
CA PHE A 107 19.73 -4.74 -8.12
C PHE A 107 20.65 -5.91 -8.47
N ALA A 108 21.97 -5.70 -8.52
CA ALA A 108 22.93 -6.76 -8.80
C ALA A 108 22.93 -7.86 -7.73
N THR A 109 22.77 -7.49 -6.46
CA THR A 109 22.65 -8.45 -5.35
C THR A 109 21.33 -9.21 -5.39
N GLN A 110 20.22 -8.55 -5.73
CA GLN A 110 18.92 -9.22 -5.93
C GLN A 110 18.92 -10.13 -7.16
N ALA A 111 19.59 -9.76 -8.25
CA ALA A 111 19.69 -10.58 -9.46
C ALA A 111 20.50 -11.85 -9.24
N LYS A 112 21.53 -11.81 -8.38
CA LYS A 112 22.32 -12.99 -7.98
C LYS A 112 21.59 -13.92 -7.02
N ARG A 113 20.51 -13.47 -6.40
CA ARG A 113 19.73 -14.29 -5.46
C ARG A 113 18.88 -15.26 -6.25
N GLU A 114 18.99 -16.55 -5.94
CA GLU A 114 18.12 -17.57 -6.51
C GLU A 114 16.66 -17.26 -6.12
N LYS A 115 15.80 -17.12 -7.13
CA LYS A 115 14.37 -16.84 -6.98
C LYS A 115 13.58 -18.13 -6.74
N THR A 116 14.03 -18.98 -5.83
CA THR A 116 13.29 -20.16 -5.44
C THR A 116 12.21 -19.75 -4.43
N SER A 117 10.95 -19.81 -4.86
CA SER A 117 9.83 -19.63 -3.94
C SER A 117 9.69 -20.90 -3.09
N VAL A 118 9.59 -20.76 -1.77
CA VAL A 118 9.32 -21.88 -0.85
C VAL A 118 8.03 -22.61 -1.23
N VAL A 119 7.07 -21.90 -1.83
CA VAL A 119 5.83 -22.49 -2.35
C VAL A 119 6.09 -23.33 -3.60
N GLN A 120 7.01 -22.92 -4.48
CA GLN A 120 7.37 -23.69 -5.67
C GLN A 120 8.15 -24.95 -5.31
N THR A 121 9.01 -24.90 -4.29
CA THR A 121 9.79 -26.06 -3.84
C THR A 121 8.96 -27.10 -3.09
N VAL A 122 7.92 -26.67 -2.35
CA VAL A 122 7.03 -27.58 -1.59
C VAL A 122 5.80 -28.02 -2.40
N GLY A 123 5.27 -27.12 -3.25
CA GLY A 123 4.01 -27.33 -3.96
C GLY A 123 4.12 -28.15 -5.25
N ASN A 124 5.29 -28.15 -5.91
CA ASN A 124 5.52 -29.00 -7.08
C ASN A 124 6.52 -30.11 -6.76
N GLN A 125 5.99 -31.24 -6.28
CA GLN A 125 6.75 -32.47 -6.01
C GLN A 125 6.85 -33.39 -7.24
N ASN A 126 6.46 -32.92 -8.42
CA ASN A 126 6.52 -33.74 -9.63
C ASN A 126 8.00 -34.06 -9.97
N PRO A 127 8.42 -35.33 -9.95
CA PRO A 127 9.79 -35.72 -10.30
C PRO A 127 10.10 -35.50 -11.79
N TRP A 128 9.07 -35.32 -12.63
CA TRP A 128 9.18 -35.15 -14.09
C TRP A 128 8.90 -33.71 -14.54
N ARG A 129 9.21 -32.72 -13.68
CA ARG A 129 8.99 -31.29 -14.00
C ARG A 129 9.86 -30.82 -15.17
N ASP A 130 11.14 -31.19 -15.15
CA ASP A 130 12.15 -30.70 -16.10
C ASP A 130 12.60 -31.79 -17.09
N GLU A 131 12.17 -33.03 -16.88
CA GLU A 131 12.53 -34.19 -17.70
C GLU A 131 11.31 -35.08 -17.91
N LEU A 132 11.22 -35.71 -19.08
CA LEU A 132 10.15 -36.65 -19.39
C LEU A 132 10.24 -37.90 -18.50
N PRO A 133 9.11 -38.50 -18.09
CA PRO A 133 9.10 -39.81 -17.47
C PRO A 133 9.78 -40.88 -18.34
N PRO A 134 10.32 -41.96 -17.74
CA PRO A 134 10.80 -43.12 -18.49
C PRO A 134 9.72 -43.70 -19.41
N GLU A 135 10.13 -44.29 -20.53
CA GLU A 135 9.22 -44.83 -21.56
C GLU A 135 8.17 -45.80 -20.99
N GLU A 136 8.57 -46.64 -20.03
CA GLU A 136 7.70 -47.60 -19.34
C GLU A 136 6.55 -46.93 -18.59
N VAL A 137 6.80 -45.75 -18.02
CA VAL A 137 5.78 -44.94 -17.32
C VAL A 137 4.89 -44.24 -18.33
N LEU A 138 5.45 -43.77 -19.44
CA LEU A 138 4.68 -43.15 -20.53
C LEU A 138 3.72 -44.14 -21.18
N GLU A 139 4.16 -45.37 -21.43
CA GLU A 139 3.31 -46.45 -21.95
C GLU A 139 2.18 -46.76 -20.99
N TYR A 140 2.48 -46.94 -19.70
CA TYR A 140 1.45 -47.15 -18.67
C TYR A 140 0.46 -46.00 -18.57
N MET A 141 0.93 -44.74 -18.62
CA MET A 141 0.05 -43.57 -18.64
C MET A 141 -0.83 -43.53 -19.89
N SER A 142 -0.27 -43.88 -21.06
CA SER A 142 -1.01 -43.91 -22.31
C SER A 142 -2.10 -44.99 -22.33
N GLU A 143 -1.83 -46.13 -21.70
CA GLU A 143 -2.77 -47.24 -21.59
C GLU A 143 -3.85 -46.99 -20.53
N ALA A 144 -3.51 -46.26 -19.46
CA ALA A 144 -4.45 -45.81 -18.43
C ALA A 144 -5.32 -44.61 -18.86
N LEU A 145 -4.92 -43.89 -19.91
CA LEU A 145 -5.72 -42.83 -20.51
C LEU A 145 -6.78 -43.47 -21.40
N GLU A 146 -7.96 -43.72 -20.84
CA GLU A 146 -9.14 -43.98 -21.65
C GLU A 146 -9.41 -42.75 -22.53
N VAL A 147 -9.35 -42.94 -23.85
CA VAL A 147 -9.79 -41.91 -24.80
C VAL A 147 -11.30 -41.86 -24.70
N GLU A 148 -11.81 -41.11 -23.73
CA GLU A 148 -13.19 -40.65 -23.78
C GLU A 148 -13.28 -39.72 -25.00
N ASP A 149 -14.03 -40.14 -26.01
CA ASP A 149 -14.55 -39.23 -27.05
C ASP A 149 -15.55 -38.29 -26.36
N ILE A 150 -15.02 -37.33 -25.62
CA ILE A 150 -15.79 -36.24 -25.05
C ILE A 150 -16.21 -35.39 -26.25
N GLU A 151 -17.42 -35.62 -26.73
CA GLU A 151 -18.13 -34.63 -27.53
C GLU A 151 -18.27 -33.38 -26.67
N TYR A 152 -17.31 -32.47 -26.80
CA TYR A 152 -17.45 -31.10 -26.32
C TYR A 152 -18.69 -30.57 -27.01
N GLY A 153 -19.83 -30.60 -26.31
CA GLY A 153 -21.11 -30.16 -26.85
C GLY A 153 -20.92 -28.85 -27.60
N ALA A 154 -21.52 -28.76 -28.79
CA ALA A 154 -21.35 -27.62 -29.68
C ALA A 154 -21.44 -26.31 -28.90
N ARG A 155 -20.52 -25.36 -29.15
CA ARG A 155 -20.54 -24.02 -28.53
C ARG A 155 -21.98 -23.55 -28.50
N THR A 156 -22.50 -23.27 -27.31
CA THR A 156 -23.86 -22.78 -27.14
C THR A 156 -23.91 -21.35 -27.67
N ILE A 157 -24.17 -21.22 -28.98
CA ILE A 157 -24.48 -19.94 -29.59
C ILE A 157 -25.82 -19.51 -28.99
N PRO A 158 -25.87 -18.39 -28.23
CA PRO A 158 -27.12 -17.92 -27.65
C PRO A 158 -28.16 -17.76 -28.75
N SER A 159 -29.36 -18.34 -28.56
CA SER A 159 -30.45 -18.25 -29.54
C SER A 159 -31.00 -16.83 -29.68
N ARG A 160 -30.54 -15.91 -28.84
CA ARG A 160 -30.88 -14.48 -28.85
C ARG A 160 -29.63 -13.65 -28.57
N PRO A 161 -29.50 -12.47 -29.21
CA PRO A 161 -28.44 -11.53 -28.87
C PRO A 161 -28.54 -11.14 -27.40
N ILE A 162 -27.41 -11.15 -26.71
CA ILE A 162 -27.32 -10.75 -25.30
C ILE A 162 -27.44 -9.23 -25.27
N ALA A 163 -28.41 -8.71 -24.52
CA ALA A 163 -28.55 -7.28 -24.35
C ALA A 163 -27.32 -6.73 -23.62
N ALA A 164 -26.77 -5.61 -24.10
CA ALA A 164 -25.70 -4.91 -23.42
C ALA A 164 -26.12 -4.59 -21.98
N VAL A 165 -25.26 -4.93 -21.02
CA VAL A 165 -25.50 -4.64 -19.61
C VAL A 165 -25.46 -3.13 -19.42
N ASP A 166 -26.50 -2.57 -18.80
CA ASP A 166 -26.53 -1.16 -18.41
C ASP A 166 -25.42 -0.90 -17.38
N ARG A 167 -24.42 -0.12 -17.78
CA ARG A 167 -23.26 0.26 -16.97
C ARG A 167 -23.39 1.66 -16.38
N SER A 168 -24.54 2.32 -16.54
CA SER A 168 -24.79 3.68 -16.04
C SER A 168 -24.63 3.80 -14.52
N ASP A 169 -24.87 2.71 -13.78
CA ASP A 169 -24.78 2.65 -12.31
C ASP A 169 -23.34 2.37 -11.80
N ARG A 170 -22.33 2.28 -12.69
CA ARG A 170 -20.92 2.22 -12.29
C ARG A 170 -20.48 3.61 -11.87
N LEU A 171 -20.79 3.96 -10.62
CA LEU A 171 -20.42 5.18 -9.88
C LEU A 171 -18.90 5.31 -9.66
N GLY A 172 -18.11 5.33 -10.73
CA GLY A 172 -16.65 5.46 -10.68
C GLY A 172 -16.13 6.84 -11.07
N GLU A 173 -16.88 7.61 -11.86
CA GLU A 173 -16.47 8.95 -12.28
C GLU A 173 -17.72 9.78 -12.58
N ASP A 174 -18.18 10.57 -11.60
CA ASP A 174 -19.15 11.63 -11.88
C ASP A 174 -18.46 12.69 -12.74
N ARG A 175 -18.62 12.55 -14.06
CA ARG A 175 -17.97 13.40 -15.07
C ARG A 175 -18.31 14.86 -14.87
N GLU A 176 -19.56 15.18 -14.51
CA GLU A 176 -19.99 16.56 -14.25
C GLU A 176 -19.30 17.13 -13.01
N MET A 177 -19.18 16.34 -11.95
CA MET A 177 -18.47 16.77 -10.73
C MET A 177 -16.98 16.96 -10.99
N VAL A 178 -16.34 16.04 -11.72
CA VAL A 178 -14.91 16.15 -12.08
C VAL A 178 -14.65 17.38 -12.93
N ASP A 179 -15.51 17.66 -13.92
CA ASP A 179 -15.36 18.83 -14.78
C ASP A 179 -15.55 20.13 -13.99
N LYS A 180 -16.47 20.18 -13.02
CA LYS A 180 -16.64 21.33 -12.12
C LYS A 180 -15.42 21.54 -11.22
N ILE A 181 -14.81 20.47 -10.68
CA ILE A 181 -13.61 20.56 -9.84
C ILE A 181 -12.42 21.09 -10.65
N GLU A 182 -12.19 20.55 -11.84
CA GLU A 182 -11.12 21.00 -12.72
C GLU A 182 -11.35 22.42 -13.25
N ALA A 183 -12.60 22.78 -13.58
CA ALA A 183 -12.97 24.15 -13.94
C ALA A 183 -12.73 25.15 -12.79
N GLY A 184 -13.10 24.79 -11.56
CA GLY A 184 -12.85 25.62 -10.38
C GLY A 184 -11.36 25.80 -10.08
N ARG A 185 -10.52 24.78 -10.36
CA ARG A 185 -9.06 24.90 -10.29
C ARG A 185 -8.54 25.88 -11.33
N ALA A 186 -8.97 25.75 -12.59
CA ALA A 186 -8.55 26.64 -13.67
C ALA A 186 -8.99 28.10 -13.45
N ALA A 187 -10.18 28.31 -12.87
CA ALA A 187 -10.70 29.63 -12.56
C ALA A 187 -10.10 30.26 -11.30
N SER A 188 -9.48 29.48 -10.41
CA SER A 188 -8.77 30.00 -9.23
C SER A 188 -7.66 30.98 -9.61
N ASP A 189 -7.04 30.79 -10.76
CA ASP A 189 -5.93 31.63 -11.26
C ASP A 189 -6.43 32.86 -12.07
N ALA A 190 -7.73 32.96 -12.33
CA ALA A 190 -8.33 34.03 -13.13
C ALA A 190 -8.78 35.23 -12.28
N PRO A 191 -8.77 36.47 -12.82
CA PRO A 191 -9.36 37.63 -12.17
C PRO A 191 -10.86 37.43 -11.89
N GLU A 192 -11.37 37.93 -10.76
CA GLU A 192 -12.76 37.77 -10.30
C GLU A 192 -13.85 37.90 -11.38
N PRO A 193 -13.85 38.92 -12.26
CA PRO A 193 -14.90 39.05 -13.29
C PRO A 193 -14.82 38.02 -14.42
N LEU A 194 -13.71 37.28 -14.53
CA LEU A 194 -13.49 36.28 -15.59
C LEU A 194 -13.62 34.84 -15.08
N LYS A 195 -13.77 34.63 -13.77
CA LYS A 195 -13.85 33.28 -13.18
C LYS A 195 -14.97 32.44 -13.79
N GLU A 196 -16.19 32.97 -13.81
CA GLU A 196 -17.35 32.27 -14.39
C GLU A 196 -17.16 31.94 -15.88
N VAL A 197 -16.51 32.83 -16.62
CA VAL A 197 -16.22 32.63 -18.06
C VAL A 197 -15.17 31.53 -18.25
N VAL A 198 -14.13 31.50 -17.42
CA VAL A 198 -13.08 30.48 -17.45
C VAL A 198 -13.64 29.11 -17.03
N GLU A 199 -14.52 29.06 -16.02
CA GLU A 199 -15.18 27.82 -15.62
C GLU A 199 -16.02 27.24 -16.77
N ALA A 200 -16.90 28.06 -17.36
CA ALA A 200 -17.76 27.63 -18.46
C ALA A 200 -16.95 27.22 -19.71
N ALA A 201 -15.88 27.95 -20.04
CA ALA A 201 -15.01 27.61 -21.16
C ALA A 201 -14.25 26.29 -20.93
N THR A 202 -13.81 26.03 -19.70
CA THR A 202 -13.07 24.82 -19.33
C THR A 202 -13.97 23.59 -19.41
N ILE A 203 -15.21 23.68 -18.92
CA ILE A 203 -16.21 22.61 -19.05
C ILE A 203 -16.50 22.33 -20.53
N ALA A 204 -16.78 23.36 -21.33
CA ALA A 204 -17.08 23.21 -22.74
C ALA A 204 -15.90 22.69 -23.58
N GLN A 205 -14.66 22.92 -23.16
CA GLN A 205 -13.48 22.31 -23.79
C GLN A 205 -13.42 20.82 -23.49
N ARG A 206 -13.59 20.42 -22.23
CA ARG A 206 -13.52 19.01 -21.82
C ARG A 206 -14.64 18.16 -22.44
N GLU A 207 -15.83 18.72 -22.61
CA GLU A 207 -16.92 18.07 -23.34
C GLU A 207 -16.56 17.83 -24.82
N ARG A 208 -15.94 18.81 -25.48
CA ARG A 208 -15.47 18.68 -26.86
C ARG A 208 -14.36 17.66 -27.00
N ASP A 209 -13.37 17.69 -26.11
CA ASP A 209 -12.27 16.73 -26.11
C ASP A 209 -12.78 15.29 -25.99
N ARG A 210 -13.78 15.06 -25.11
CA ARG A 210 -14.40 13.73 -24.99
C ARG A 210 -15.14 13.29 -26.25
N ALA A 211 -15.90 14.19 -26.87
CA ALA A 211 -16.58 13.88 -28.12
C ALA A 211 -15.59 13.55 -29.26
N GLU A 212 -14.45 14.25 -29.30
CA GLU A 212 -13.37 13.96 -30.25
C GLU A 212 -12.73 12.59 -29.97
N TRP A 213 -12.50 12.25 -28.70
CA TRP A 213 -12.00 10.93 -28.31
C TRP A 213 -12.96 9.79 -28.65
N GLU A 214 -14.27 9.98 -28.47
CA GLU A 214 -15.29 9.00 -28.88
C GLU A 214 -15.29 8.80 -30.40
N GLY A 215 -15.12 9.88 -31.17
CA GLY A 215 -14.94 9.82 -32.62
C GLY A 215 -13.70 9.01 -33.01
N ALA A 216 -12.53 9.34 -32.45
CA ALA A 216 -11.29 8.62 -32.71
C ALA A 216 -11.37 7.14 -32.30
N GLN A 217 -12.05 6.82 -31.19
CA GLN A 217 -12.30 5.44 -30.79
C GLN A 217 -13.15 4.69 -31.82
N SER A 218 -14.20 5.32 -32.35
CA SER A 218 -15.04 4.69 -33.37
C SER A 218 -14.28 4.41 -34.66
N GLU A 219 -13.42 5.33 -35.11
CA GLU A 219 -12.56 5.14 -36.29
C GLU A 219 -11.57 3.97 -36.09
N VAL A 220 -10.98 3.85 -34.89
CA VAL A 220 -10.10 2.71 -34.57
C VAL A 220 -10.88 1.41 -34.50
N SER A 221 -12.10 1.44 -33.95
CA SER A 221 -12.97 0.26 -33.90
C SER A 221 -13.38 -0.22 -35.29
N GLU A 222 -13.57 0.68 -36.26
CA GLU A 222 -13.87 0.32 -37.66
C GLU A 222 -12.65 -0.31 -38.38
N LEU A 223 -11.43 -0.04 -37.91
CA LEU A 223 -10.19 -0.60 -38.47
C LEU A 223 -9.84 -1.98 -37.88
N LEU A 224 -10.43 -2.36 -36.75
CA LEU A 224 -10.24 -3.66 -36.14
C LEU A 224 -11.35 -4.59 -36.67
N ASP A 225 -10.97 -5.70 -37.30
CA ASP A 225 -11.93 -6.71 -37.78
C ASP A 225 -12.84 -7.17 -36.62
N ASP A 226 -14.14 -7.42 -36.92
CA ASP A 226 -15.25 -7.77 -36.00
C ASP A 226 -14.98 -8.92 -34.99
N ASP A 227 -13.81 -9.56 -35.06
CA ASP A 227 -13.37 -10.66 -34.19
C ASP A 227 -12.69 -10.20 -32.88
N LEU A 228 -12.45 -8.90 -32.71
CA LEU A 228 -11.81 -8.31 -31.52
C LEU A 228 -12.67 -7.22 -30.89
N ASP A 229 -13.85 -7.60 -30.37
CA ASP A 229 -14.66 -6.72 -29.51
C ASP A 229 -13.91 -6.36 -28.21
N LEU A 230 -13.59 -5.07 -28.03
CA LEU A 230 -13.04 -4.47 -26.80
C LEU A 230 -14.14 -4.00 -25.83
#